data_AF-A0A959QNG1-F1
#
_entry.id   AF-A0A959QNG1-F1
#
_cell.length_a   1.000
_cell.length_b   1.000
_cell.length_c   1.000
_cell.angle_alpha   90.00
_cell.angle_beta   90.00
_cell.angle_gamma   90.00
#
_symmetry.space_group_name_H-M   'P 1'
#
loop_
_entity.id
_entity.type
_entity.pdbx_description
1 polymer ?
#
loop_
_entity_poly.entity_id
_entity_poly.type
_entity_poly.pdbx_seq_one_letter_code
_entity_poly.pdbx_strand_id
1 'polypeptide(L)'
;MITLQEVRTDRQLKAFIRFPESLYQDHPYWVPPLRLMERDTLHWKKNPFFRHGQAIYFLAWRDGRIVGRIAAIIHRLEVESTGLRHARFGWLDMIDDLEVTRQLIHAVEDWARREGMTHIKGPLGFTHLDKAGMLIDGFDLLPTMVTLYNFPYYVRHMEALGFGKDVDWVEHRIRMPEEIPDRVRQLSETLATRYQLKRVKLNRRADILQYRDGVFEMIRQAYSSLYDFVPMDKEESDSLTMQFLRFLKPEFLSVVLDPNDRVIGFGVTLPSFSQALRRCGGKLFPLGWFYLWRAMQRNDTADLLLIGVADEYRNKGVNALIFQQVMEAFDEAGIQWVETNPELESNTSVQALWRRYDCEHVRTRRAWKKAI
;
A
#
# COMPACT_ATOMS: atom_id res chain seq x y z
N MET A 1 -29.01 20.79 -2.47
CA MET A 1 -29.38 19.40 -2.07
C MET A 1 -28.24 18.49 -2.48
N ILE A 2 -27.84 17.53 -1.64
CA ILE A 2 -26.85 16.52 -2.00
C ILE A 2 -27.60 15.28 -2.52
N THR A 3 -27.20 14.75 -3.66
CA THR A 3 -27.75 13.51 -4.22
C THR A 3 -26.66 12.47 -4.38
N LEU A 4 -26.97 11.21 -4.05
CA LEU A 4 -26.05 10.10 -4.21
C LEU A 4 -26.35 9.35 -5.50
N GLN A 5 -25.30 9.04 -6.27
CA GLN A 5 -25.37 8.25 -7.48
C GLN A 5 -24.49 7.01 -7.32
N GLU A 6 -25.10 5.83 -7.40
CA GLU A 6 -24.35 4.57 -7.50
C GLU A 6 -23.62 4.48 -8.86
N VAL A 7 -22.38 4.01 -8.82
CA VAL A 7 -21.54 3.80 -10.01
C VAL A 7 -21.84 2.43 -10.62
N ARG A 8 -22.44 2.43 -11.81
CA ARG A 8 -22.85 1.21 -12.54
C ARG A 8 -22.28 1.09 -13.95
N THR A 9 -21.56 2.11 -14.41
CA THR A 9 -21.04 2.20 -15.78
C THR A 9 -19.59 2.65 -15.80
N ASP A 10 -18.85 2.30 -16.86
CA ASP A 10 -17.46 2.73 -17.06
C ASP A 10 -17.30 4.25 -17.05
N ARG A 11 -18.31 4.98 -17.53
CA ARG A 11 -18.32 6.45 -17.51
C ARG A 11 -18.40 6.99 -16.09
N GLN A 12 -19.26 6.42 -15.25
CA GLN A 12 -19.37 6.79 -13.84
C GLN A 12 -18.11 6.38 -13.07
N LEU A 13 -17.55 5.19 -13.36
CA LEU A 13 -16.31 4.73 -12.74
C LEU A 13 -15.13 5.66 -13.08
N LYS A 14 -15.05 6.12 -14.33
CA LYS A 14 -14.07 7.14 -14.74
C LYS A 14 -14.26 8.46 -13.97
N ALA A 15 -15.50 8.87 -13.71
CA ALA A 15 -15.77 10.06 -12.91
C ALA A 15 -15.36 9.87 -11.44
N PHE A 16 -15.66 8.70 -10.86
CA PHE A 16 -15.22 8.28 -9.53
C PHE A 16 -13.71 8.33 -9.37
N ILE A 17 -12.96 7.76 -10.32
CA ILE A 17 -11.48 7.76 -10.29
C ILE A 17 -10.90 9.18 -10.40
N ARG A 18 -11.57 10.07 -11.14
CA ARG A 18 -11.04 11.41 -11.45
C ARG A 18 -11.42 12.49 -10.46
N PHE A 19 -12.43 12.30 -9.62
CA PHE A 19 -12.86 13.32 -8.66
C PHE A 19 -11.70 13.85 -7.77
N PRO A 20 -10.78 13.02 -7.25
CA PRO A 20 -9.62 13.53 -6.50
C PRO A 20 -8.76 14.52 -7.28
N GLU A 21 -8.68 14.38 -8.61
CA GLU A 21 -7.90 15.30 -9.46
C GLU A 21 -8.41 16.74 -9.36
N SER A 22 -9.73 16.92 -9.23
CA SER A 22 -10.33 18.22 -9.00
C SER A 22 -10.25 18.67 -7.54
N LEU A 23 -10.31 17.74 -6.59
CA LEU A 23 -10.29 18.04 -5.16
C LEU A 23 -8.91 18.53 -4.69
N TYR A 24 -7.85 17.85 -5.15
CA TYR A 24 -6.46 18.14 -4.77
C TYR A 24 -5.70 18.90 -5.86
N GLN A 25 -6.43 19.60 -6.73
CA GLN A 25 -5.80 20.37 -7.80
C GLN A 25 -4.75 21.31 -7.20
N ASP A 26 -3.53 21.26 -7.74
CA ASP A 26 -2.38 22.08 -7.32
C ASP A 26 -1.91 21.86 -5.87
N HIS A 27 -2.41 20.83 -5.17
CA HIS A 27 -1.99 20.53 -3.81
C HIS A 27 -0.53 20.01 -3.77
N PRO A 28 0.37 20.60 -2.94
CA PRO A 28 1.79 20.26 -2.95
C PRO A 28 2.11 18.83 -2.51
N TYR A 29 1.27 18.24 -1.66
CA TYR A 29 1.49 16.93 -1.05
C TYR A 29 0.54 15.84 -1.56
N TRP A 30 -0.20 16.09 -2.65
CA TRP A 30 -1.03 15.06 -3.24
C TRP A 30 -0.29 14.33 -4.36
N VAL A 31 -0.23 13.00 -4.27
CA VAL A 31 0.33 12.13 -5.32
C VAL A 31 -0.82 11.46 -6.08
N PRO A 32 -1.05 11.83 -7.35
CA PRO A 32 -2.12 11.23 -8.13
C PRO A 32 -1.79 9.76 -8.43
N PRO A 33 -2.72 8.83 -8.22
CA PRO A 33 -2.50 7.44 -8.61
C PRO A 33 -2.47 7.32 -10.14
N LEU A 34 -1.83 6.26 -10.65
CA LEU A 34 -1.90 5.96 -12.08
C LEU A 34 -3.32 5.55 -12.44
N ARG A 35 -3.95 6.32 -13.33
CA ARG A 35 -5.34 6.10 -13.75
C ARG A 35 -5.59 4.70 -14.27
N LEU A 36 -4.60 4.14 -14.96
CA LEU A 36 -4.68 2.78 -15.49
C LEU A 36 -4.75 1.75 -14.36
N MET A 37 -3.90 1.89 -13.34
CA MET A 37 -3.89 1.00 -12.18
C MET A 37 -5.18 1.16 -11.38
N GLU A 38 -5.60 2.37 -11.05
CA GLU A 38 -6.88 2.62 -10.34
C GLU A 38 -8.08 2.04 -11.07
N ARG A 39 -8.13 2.19 -12.40
CA ARG A 39 -9.19 1.59 -13.21
C ARG A 39 -9.15 0.08 -13.11
N ASP A 40 -7.99 -0.54 -13.26
CA ASP A 40 -7.90 -1.99 -13.25
C ASP A 40 -8.21 -2.55 -11.84
N THR A 41 -7.85 -1.83 -10.76
CA THR A 41 -8.19 -2.16 -9.37
C THR A 41 -9.70 -2.02 -9.08
N LEU A 42 -10.35 -0.94 -9.52
CA LEU A 42 -11.77 -0.67 -9.22
C LEU A 42 -12.77 -1.31 -10.20
N HIS A 43 -12.31 -1.88 -11.31
CA HIS A 43 -13.21 -2.41 -12.33
C HIS A 43 -13.60 -3.87 -12.04
N TRP A 44 -14.89 -4.12 -11.88
CA TRP A 44 -15.46 -5.41 -11.46
C TRP A 44 -15.16 -6.60 -12.39
N LYS A 45 -14.84 -6.37 -13.66
CA LYS A 45 -14.39 -7.44 -14.60
C LYS A 45 -12.88 -7.65 -14.66
N LYS A 46 -12.09 -6.87 -13.91
CA LYS A 46 -10.62 -6.85 -14.02
C LYS A 46 -9.92 -7.26 -12.75
N ASN A 47 -10.42 -6.82 -11.60
CA ASN A 47 -9.83 -7.17 -10.33
C ASN A 47 -10.35 -8.55 -9.86
N PRO A 48 -9.48 -9.55 -9.62
CA PRO A 48 -9.90 -10.87 -9.15
C PRO A 48 -10.63 -10.86 -7.80
N PHE A 49 -10.46 -9.81 -6.97
CA PHE A 49 -11.21 -9.63 -5.72
C PHE A 49 -12.72 -9.87 -5.87
N PHE A 50 -13.32 -9.45 -6.98
CA PHE A 50 -14.77 -9.57 -7.22
C PHE A 50 -15.27 -11.02 -7.37
N ARG A 51 -14.38 -12.02 -7.40
CA ARG A 51 -14.76 -13.44 -7.35
C ARG A 51 -15.29 -13.85 -5.98
N HIS A 52 -14.82 -13.20 -4.92
CA HIS A 52 -15.18 -13.52 -3.53
C HIS A 52 -15.57 -12.29 -2.69
N GLY A 53 -15.40 -11.09 -3.23
CA GLY A 53 -15.75 -9.83 -2.62
C GLY A 53 -16.92 -9.14 -3.30
N GLN A 54 -17.57 -8.24 -2.57
CA GLN A 54 -18.57 -7.33 -3.10
C GLN A 54 -18.11 -5.89 -2.90
N ALA A 55 -18.36 -5.02 -3.87
CA ALA A 55 -18.15 -3.60 -3.69
C ALA A 55 -19.19 -2.78 -4.45
N ILE A 56 -19.59 -1.67 -3.85
CA ILE A 56 -20.41 -0.65 -4.49
C ILE A 56 -19.76 0.71 -4.30
N TYR A 57 -19.95 1.61 -5.26
CA TYR A 57 -19.36 2.95 -5.20
C TYR A 57 -20.44 4.01 -5.33
N PHE A 58 -20.28 5.09 -4.60
CA PHE A 58 -21.15 6.25 -4.67
C PHE A 58 -20.38 7.51 -5.06
N LEU A 59 -21.02 8.33 -5.88
CA LEU A 59 -20.67 9.72 -6.12
C LEU A 59 -21.71 10.61 -5.44
N ALA A 60 -21.26 11.59 -4.67
CA ALA A 60 -22.12 12.65 -4.14
C ALA A 60 -22.11 13.85 -5.09
N TRP A 61 -23.31 14.35 -5.43
CA TRP A 61 -23.51 15.47 -6.33
C TRP A 61 -24.18 16.64 -5.60
N ARG A 62 -23.77 17.86 -5.94
CA ARG A 62 -24.44 19.11 -5.57
C ARG A 62 -24.35 20.07 -6.76
N ASP A 63 -25.50 20.60 -7.18
CA ASP A 63 -25.60 21.59 -8.27
C ASP A 63 -24.88 21.15 -9.57
N GLY A 64 -25.04 19.87 -9.93
CA GLY A 64 -24.43 19.29 -11.14
C GLY A 64 -22.92 19.06 -11.04
N ARG A 65 -22.31 19.19 -9.86
CA ARG A 65 -20.88 18.93 -9.60
C ARG A 65 -20.71 17.79 -8.62
N ILE A 66 -19.67 16.98 -8.82
CA ILE A 66 -19.28 15.96 -7.85
C ILE A 66 -18.65 16.69 -6.65
N VAL A 67 -19.11 16.37 -5.45
CA VAL A 67 -18.61 16.91 -4.18
C VAL A 67 -18.03 15.84 -3.26
N GLY A 68 -18.17 14.57 -3.61
CA GLY A 68 -17.50 13.49 -2.93
C GLY A 68 -17.68 12.13 -3.58
N ARG A 69 -16.97 11.14 -3.07
CA ARG A 69 -16.99 9.75 -3.50
C ARG A 69 -16.70 8.83 -2.31
N ILE A 70 -17.20 7.61 -2.37
CA ILE A 70 -16.87 6.55 -1.39
C ILE A 70 -17.10 5.17 -2.02
N ALA A 71 -16.28 4.19 -1.63
CA ALA A 71 -16.52 2.79 -1.90
C ALA A 71 -16.96 2.09 -0.61
N ALA A 72 -17.97 1.23 -0.71
CA ALA A 72 -18.35 0.25 0.30
C ALA A 72 -17.92 -1.14 -0.18
N ILE A 73 -17.32 -1.95 0.69
CA ILE A 73 -16.64 -3.19 0.33
C ILE A 73 -16.97 -4.25 1.38
N ILE A 74 -17.32 -5.45 0.94
CA ILE A 74 -17.44 -6.63 1.80
C ILE A 74 -16.48 -7.68 1.25
N HIS A 75 -15.48 -8.01 2.06
CA HIS A 75 -14.56 -9.10 1.78
C HIS A 75 -15.13 -10.37 2.41
N ARG A 76 -15.81 -11.23 1.64
CA ARG A 76 -16.53 -12.38 2.24
C ARG A 76 -15.59 -13.34 2.97
N LEU A 77 -14.41 -13.62 2.40
CA LEU A 77 -13.39 -14.46 3.04
C LEU A 77 -12.92 -13.91 4.39
N GLU A 78 -12.80 -12.58 4.54
CA GLU A 78 -12.45 -11.95 5.81
C GLU A 78 -13.57 -12.14 6.84
N VAL A 79 -14.82 -11.86 6.44
CA VAL A 79 -15.99 -12.00 7.31
C VAL A 79 -16.16 -13.45 7.77
N GLU A 80 -15.98 -14.41 6.86
CA GLU A 80 -16.11 -15.85 7.14
C GLU A 80 -14.98 -16.36 8.04
N SER A 81 -13.73 -15.97 7.79
CA SER A 81 -12.57 -16.46 8.55
C SER A 81 -12.46 -15.84 9.95
N THR A 82 -12.86 -14.59 10.12
CA THR A 82 -12.77 -13.87 11.41
C THR A 82 -14.06 -13.98 12.23
N GLY A 83 -15.20 -14.26 11.60
CA GLY A 83 -16.53 -14.16 12.20
C GLY A 83 -16.97 -12.72 12.48
N LEU A 84 -16.15 -11.71 12.12
CA LEU A 84 -16.45 -10.31 12.31
C LEU A 84 -17.32 -9.82 11.15
N ARG A 85 -18.56 -9.41 11.48
CA ARG A 85 -19.54 -8.89 10.51
C ARG A 85 -19.30 -7.41 10.25
N HIS A 86 -18.24 -7.08 9.51
CA HIS A 86 -17.95 -5.70 9.11
C HIS A 86 -17.95 -5.50 7.60
N ALA A 87 -18.35 -4.32 7.16
CA ALA A 87 -17.99 -3.80 5.84
C ALA A 87 -16.78 -2.87 5.95
N ARG A 88 -15.98 -2.82 4.90
CA ARG A 88 -14.95 -1.79 4.74
C ARG A 88 -15.53 -0.61 3.97
N PHE A 89 -15.06 0.59 4.26
CA PHE A 89 -15.14 1.71 3.32
C PHE A 89 -13.74 2.07 2.83
N GLY A 90 -13.65 2.60 1.62
CA GLY A 90 -12.39 3.00 0.99
C GLY A 90 -12.64 4.06 -0.07
N TRP A 91 -11.58 4.55 -0.71
CA TRP A 91 -11.68 5.61 -1.75
C TRP A 91 -12.58 6.78 -1.34
N LEU A 92 -12.57 7.14 -0.06
CA LEU A 92 -13.32 8.27 0.46
C LEU A 92 -12.61 9.55 0.04
N ASP A 93 -13.28 10.38 -0.74
CA ASP A 93 -12.85 11.76 -0.96
C ASP A 93 -14.04 12.70 -0.96
N MET A 94 -13.92 13.88 -0.38
CA MET A 94 -15.02 14.83 -0.26
C MET A 94 -14.50 16.23 0.02
N ILE A 95 -15.25 17.25 -0.36
CA ILE A 95 -14.99 18.64 0.05
C ILE A 95 -15.16 18.82 1.58
N ASP A 96 -14.65 19.93 2.14
CA ASP A 96 -14.80 20.29 3.56
C ASP A 96 -16.26 20.71 3.88
N ASP A 97 -17.15 19.72 3.83
CA ASP A 97 -18.56 19.82 4.18
C ASP A 97 -18.97 18.53 4.90
N LEU A 98 -19.27 18.66 6.19
CA LEU A 98 -19.63 17.54 7.05
C LEU A 98 -20.89 16.82 6.55
N GLU A 99 -21.84 17.54 5.94
CA GLU A 99 -23.05 16.91 5.40
C GLU A 99 -22.75 16.00 4.22
N VAL A 100 -21.80 16.38 3.34
CA VAL A 100 -21.34 15.49 2.27
C VAL A 100 -20.75 14.20 2.85
N THR A 101 -19.94 14.34 3.90
CA THR A 101 -19.32 13.18 4.56
C THR A 101 -20.37 12.28 5.21
N ARG A 102 -21.35 12.88 5.91
CA ARG A 102 -22.47 12.16 6.54
C ARG A 102 -23.25 11.34 5.52
N GLN A 103 -23.63 11.94 4.39
CA GLN A 103 -24.39 11.26 3.34
C GLN A 103 -23.61 10.08 2.73
N LEU A 104 -22.32 10.27 2.44
CA LEU A 104 -21.46 9.20 1.91
C LEU A 104 -21.33 8.04 2.89
N ILE A 105 -21.07 8.33 4.18
CA ILE A 105 -20.97 7.30 5.22
C ILE A 105 -22.30 6.59 5.42
N HIS A 106 -23.43 7.32 5.52
CA HIS A 106 -24.76 6.71 5.65
C HIS A 106 -25.06 5.71 4.53
N ALA A 107 -24.66 6.01 3.28
CA ALA A 107 -24.84 5.08 2.17
C ALA A 107 -24.05 3.76 2.34
N VAL A 108 -22.84 3.84 2.92
CA VAL A 108 -22.07 2.66 3.30
C VAL A 108 -22.78 1.90 4.41
N GLU A 109 -23.23 2.59 5.47
CA GLU A 109 -23.93 1.97 6.59
C GLU A 109 -25.21 1.24 6.13
N ASP A 110 -26.04 1.88 5.31
CA ASP A 110 -27.29 1.32 4.80
C ASP A 110 -27.06 0.12 3.88
N TRP A 111 -26.01 0.14 3.08
CA TRP A 111 -25.63 -1.03 2.31
C TRP A 111 -25.09 -2.15 3.20
N ALA A 112 -24.20 -1.83 4.13
CA ALA A 112 -23.62 -2.79 5.06
C ALA A 112 -24.70 -3.48 5.91
N ARG A 113 -25.70 -2.75 6.44
CA ARG A 113 -26.85 -3.31 7.17
C ARG A 113 -27.67 -4.28 6.30
N ARG A 114 -27.93 -3.92 5.04
CA ARG A 114 -28.65 -4.79 4.09
C ARG A 114 -27.90 -6.09 3.80
N GLU A 115 -26.57 -6.03 3.79
CA GLU A 115 -25.70 -7.20 3.63
C GLU A 115 -25.43 -7.94 4.96
N GLY A 116 -26.09 -7.56 6.05
CA GLY A 116 -26.01 -8.25 7.35
C GLY A 116 -24.78 -7.91 8.20
N MET A 117 -24.09 -6.81 7.89
CA MET A 117 -22.95 -6.33 8.68
C MET A 117 -23.41 -5.50 9.89
N THR A 118 -22.63 -5.52 10.96
CA THR A 118 -22.88 -4.79 12.22
C THR A 118 -21.86 -3.69 12.48
N HIS A 119 -20.77 -3.64 11.70
CA HIS A 119 -19.74 -2.62 11.82
C HIS A 119 -19.28 -2.13 10.45
N ILE A 120 -18.73 -0.92 10.42
CA ILE A 120 -17.95 -0.41 9.29
C ILE A 120 -16.56 0.01 9.74
N LYS A 121 -15.55 -0.22 8.90
CA LYS A 121 -14.17 0.20 9.16
C LYS A 121 -13.46 0.74 7.91
N GLY A 122 -12.51 1.66 8.06
CA GLY A 122 -11.84 2.25 6.90
C GLY A 122 -11.07 3.55 7.15
N PRO A 123 -10.40 4.12 6.13
CA PRO A 123 -10.41 3.62 4.76
C PRO A 123 -9.48 2.40 4.59
N LEU A 124 -9.99 1.36 3.92
CA LEU A 124 -9.27 0.16 3.55
C LEU A 124 -9.59 -0.20 2.09
N GLY A 125 -8.62 -0.80 1.39
CA GLY A 125 -8.83 -1.31 0.04
C GLY A 125 -9.43 -2.72 0.02
N PHE A 126 -9.32 -3.38 -1.14
CA PHE A 126 -9.83 -4.72 -1.36
C PHE A 126 -8.98 -5.77 -0.64
N THR A 127 -7.65 -5.60 -0.68
CA THR A 127 -6.65 -6.48 -0.09
C THR A 127 -5.79 -5.75 0.94
N HIS A 128 -5.00 -6.49 1.70
CA HIS A 128 -4.03 -5.94 2.65
C HIS A 128 -2.84 -5.22 1.98
N LEU A 129 -2.70 -5.34 0.65
CA LEU A 129 -1.67 -4.65 -0.14
C LEU A 129 -2.20 -3.40 -0.86
N ASP A 130 -3.50 -3.13 -0.77
CA ASP A 130 -4.06 -1.87 -1.21
C ASP A 130 -3.77 -0.75 -0.22
N LYS A 131 -3.98 0.49 -0.66
CA LYS A 131 -3.79 1.66 0.19
C LYS A 131 -4.74 1.60 1.40
N ALA A 132 -4.19 1.75 2.60
CA ALA A 132 -4.91 1.66 3.86
C ALA A 132 -4.61 2.85 4.77
N GLY A 133 -5.61 3.25 5.55
CA GLY A 133 -5.51 4.28 6.58
C GLY A 133 -5.48 5.70 6.03
N MET A 134 -6.38 6.55 6.53
CA MET A 134 -6.31 7.98 6.23
C MET A 134 -5.18 8.63 7.01
N LEU A 135 -4.54 9.63 6.43
CA LEU A 135 -3.48 10.42 7.04
C LEU A 135 -4.06 11.20 8.23
N ILE A 136 -3.43 11.05 9.40
CA ILE A 136 -3.77 11.79 10.63
C ILE A 136 -2.64 12.68 11.13
N ASP A 137 -1.40 12.45 10.65
CA ASP A 137 -0.21 13.23 10.96
C ASP A 137 0.77 13.23 9.77
N GLY A 138 1.55 14.31 9.61
CA GLY A 138 2.48 14.49 8.48
C GLY A 138 1.83 15.03 7.19
N PHE A 139 0.82 15.90 7.32
CA PHE A 139 0.08 16.50 6.18
C PHE A 139 0.95 17.39 5.26
N ASP A 140 2.10 17.83 5.75
CA ASP A 140 3.07 18.68 5.07
C ASP A 140 4.21 17.88 4.40
N LEU A 141 4.08 16.55 4.32
CA LEU A 141 5.05 15.67 3.70
C LEU A 141 4.45 14.94 2.50
N LEU A 142 5.21 14.86 1.42
CA LEU A 142 4.80 14.17 0.20
C LEU A 142 4.71 12.66 0.45
N PRO A 143 3.55 11.99 0.33
CA PRO A 143 3.41 10.56 0.59
C PRO A 143 4.03 9.70 -0.51
N THR A 144 4.20 8.41 -0.25
CA THR A 144 4.64 7.41 -1.23
C THR A 144 3.53 7.09 -2.24
N MET A 145 3.87 6.43 -3.36
CA MET A 145 2.87 6.09 -4.38
C MET A 145 1.81 5.09 -3.89
N VAL A 146 2.14 4.28 -2.87
CA VAL A 146 1.29 3.19 -2.34
C VAL A 146 0.44 3.62 -1.15
N THR A 147 0.46 4.90 -0.78
CA THR A 147 -0.27 5.40 0.38
C THR A 147 -1.33 6.45 0.01
N LEU A 148 -2.26 6.71 0.94
CA LEU A 148 -3.33 7.69 0.77
C LEU A 148 -2.83 9.12 1.08
N TYR A 149 -3.54 10.10 0.57
CA TYR A 149 -3.47 11.47 1.08
C TYR A 149 -4.89 11.98 1.24
N ASN A 150 -5.13 12.72 2.31
CA ASN A 150 -6.38 13.42 2.55
C ASN A 150 -6.10 14.74 3.25
N PHE A 151 -7.04 15.66 3.16
CA PHE A 151 -6.97 16.89 3.93
C PHE A 151 -7.18 16.63 5.43
N PRO A 152 -6.67 17.52 6.31
CA PRO A 152 -6.84 17.39 7.76
C PRO A 152 -8.30 17.33 8.23
N TYR A 153 -9.22 17.97 7.51
CA TYR A 153 -10.64 17.98 7.89
C TYR A 153 -11.30 16.59 7.86
N TYR A 154 -10.73 15.62 7.14
CA TYR A 154 -11.26 14.25 7.12
C TYR A 154 -11.30 13.67 8.53
N VAL A 155 -10.22 13.87 9.30
CA VAL A 155 -10.10 13.40 10.69
C VAL A 155 -11.22 13.99 11.55
N ARG A 156 -11.41 15.31 11.49
CA ARG A 156 -12.47 16.01 12.21
C ARG A 156 -13.86 15.50 11.84
N HIS A 157 -14.08 15.17 10.56
CA HIS A 157 -15.36 14.63 10.11
C HIS A 157 -15.59 13.21 10.64
N MET A 158 -14.58 12.34 10.65
CA MET A 158 -14.70 11.00 11.22
C MET A 158 -15.06 11.07 12.72
N GLU A 159 -14.38 11.92 13.48
CA GLU A 159 -14.66 12.16 14.89
C GLU A 159 -16.09 12.69 15.10
N ALA A 160 -16.50 13.69 14.33
CA ALA A 160 -17.85 14.27 14.41
C ALA A 160 -18.97 13.28 14.05
N LEU A 161 -18.68 12.24 13.26
CA LEU A 161 -19.61 11.16 12.91
C LEU A 161 -19.55 9.96 13.88
N GLY A 162 -18.78 10.07 14.97
CA GLY A 162 -18.71 9.08 16.04
C GLY A 162 -17.81 7.88 15.73
N PHE A 163 -16.85 8.02 14.81
CA PHE A 163 -15.86 6.97 14.58
C PHE A 163 -14.79 6.94 15.67
N GLY A 164 -14.40 5.74 16.08
CA GLY A 164 -13.25 5.49 16.94
C GLY A 164 -12.03 5.02 16.15
N LYS A 165 -10.86 5.07 16.80
CA LYS A 165 -9.64 4.42 16.30
C LYS A 165 -9.86 2.91 16.18
N ASP A 166 -9.50 2.35 15.05
CA ASP A 166 -9.37 0.91 14.88
C ASP A 166 -7.91 0.48 15.05
N VAL A 167 -7.03 0.99 14.17
CA VAL A 167 -5.59 0.72 14.19
C VAL A 167 -4.84 1.86 13.52
N ASP A 168 -3.62 2.13 14.00
CA ASP A 168 -2.69 3.05 13.36
C ASP A 168 -1.52 2.34 12.67
N TRP A 169 -1.02 2.97 11.62
CA TRP A 169 0.26 2.65 10.99
C TRP A 169 1.19 3.86 11.07
N VAL A 170 2.45 3.61 11.33
CA VAL A 170 3.52 4.61 11.38
C VAL A 170 4.43 4.45 10.18
N GLU A 171 4.92 5.58 9.67
CA GLU A 171 5.90 5.66 8.60
C GLU A 171 7.12 6.43 9.08
N HIS A 172 8.28 5.99 8.61
CA HIS A 172 9.56 6.59 8.94
C HIS A 172 10.33 6.94 7.69
N ARG A 173 11.15 7.98 7.78
CA ARG A 173 12.16 8.31 6.79
C ARG A 173 13.53 8.05 7.38
N ILE A 174 14.33 7.31 6.62
CA ILE A 174 15.63 6.80 7.05
C ILE A 174 16.67 7.36 6.11
N ARG A 175 17.73 7.95 6.67
CA ARG A 175 18.90 8.36 5.89
C ARG A 175 19.77 7.13 5.64
N MET A 176 20.13 6.92 4.38
CA MET A 176 21.10 5.88 4.02
C MET A 176 22.45 6.20 4.66
N PRO A 177 23.09 5.24 5.36
CA PRO A 177 24.44 5.44 5.85
C PRO A 177 25.41 5.55 4.67
N GLU A 178 26.47 6.36 4.83
CA GLU A 178 27.50 6.53 3.80
C GLU A 178 28.23 5.22 3.48
N GLU A 179 28.37 4.35 4.48
CA GLU A 179 28.94 3.02 4.33
C GLU A 179 28.12 1.99 5.13
N ILE A 180 27.93 0.80 4.57
CA ILE A 180 27.39 -0.34 5.31
C ILE A 180 28.50 -0.81 6.28
N PRO A 181 28.29 -0.81 7.61
CA PRO A 181 29.35 -1.19 8.54
C PRO A 181 29.90 -2.59 8.24
N ASP A 182 31.21 -2.74 8.08
CA ASP A 182 31.87 -4.01 7.72
C ASP A 182 31.48 -5.18 8.64
N ARG A 183 31.25 -4.88 9.93
CA ARG A 183 30.81 -5.88 10.91
C ARG A 183 29.45 -6.50 10.56
N VAL A 184 28.53 -5.73 9.95
CA VAL A 184 27.22 -6.22 9.51
C VAL A 184 27.38 -7.11 8.28
N ARG A 185 28.22 -6.70 7.32
CA ARG A 185 28.56 -7.50 6.13
C ARG A 185 29.19 -8.85 6.53
N GLN A 186 30.24 -8.83 7.34
CA GLN A 186 30.95 -10.04 7.79
C GLN A 186 30.05 -11.00 8.58
N LEU A 187 29.20 -10.47 9.47
CA LEU A 187 28.26 -11.29 10.23
C LEU A 187 27.23 -11.95 9.30
N SER A 188 26.72 -11.21 8.32
CA SER A 188 25.75 -11.72 7.34
C SER A 188 26.35 -12.84 6.50
N GLU A 189 27.57 -12.65 6.00
CA GLU A 189 28.30 -13.66 5.23
C GLU A 189 28.59 -14.91 6.05
N THR A 190 29.06 -14.75 7.29
CA THR A 190 29.32 -15.88 8.21
C THR A 190 28.06 -16.70 8.46
N LEU A 191 26.93 -16.03 8.72
CA LEU A 191 25.65 -16.70 8.95
C LEU A 191 25.11 -17.35 7.67
N ALA A 192 25.26 -16.70 6.51
CA ALA A 192 24.91 -17.27 5.22
C ALA A 192 25.68 -18.56 4.94
N THR A 193 27.01 -18.57 5.17
CA THR A 193 27.81 -19.77 5.00
C THR A 193 27.42 -20.86 5.99
N ARG A 194 27.24 -20.53 7.27
CA ARG A 194 26.86 -21.48 8.32
C ARG A 194 25.53 -22.18 8.04
N TYR A 195 24.54 -21.42 7.56
CA TYR A 195 23.20 -21.94 7.26
C TYR A 195 23.01 -22.28 5.78
N GLN A 196 24.08 -22.22 4.97
CA GLN A 196 24.08 -22.52 3.53
C GLN A 196 22.99 -21.74 2.76
N LEU A 197 22.79 -20.48 3.14
CA LEU A 197 21.80 -19.59 2.53
C LEU A 197 22.34 -19.01 1.22
N LYS A 198 21.47 -18.92 0.21
CA LYS A 198 21.82 -18.39 -1.11
C LYS A 198 21.09 -17.08 -1.35
N ARG A 199 21.83 -16.02 -1.70
CA ARG A 199 21.23 -14.78 -2.24
C ARG A 199 20.98 -14.96 -3.73
N VAL A 200 19.79 -14.61 -4.19
CA VAL A 200 19.45 -14.65 -5.61
C VAL A 200 19.87 -13.34 -6.27
N LYS A 201 20.65 -13.43 -7.35
CA LYS A 201 20.92 -12.29 -8.22
C LYS A 201 19.87 -12.22 -9.33
N LEU A 202 18.93 -11.30 -9.20
CA LEU A 202 17.92 -11.01 -10.22
C LEU A 202 18.51 -10.02 -11.23
N ASN A 203 18.52 -10.36 -12.53
CA ASN A 203 19.09 -9.49 -13.58
C ASN A 203 18.01 -8.95 -14.51
N ARG A 204 16.90 -9.67 -14.67
CA ARG A 204 15.79 -9.32 -15.55
C ARG A 204 14.48 -9.41 -14.81
N ARG A 205 13.48 -8.64 -15.25
CA ARG A 205 12.13 -8.70 -14.69
C ARG A 205 11.49 -10.09 -14.82
N ALA A 206 11.86 -10.85 -15.85
CA ALA A 206 11.39 -12.23 -16.01
C ALA A 206 11.88 -13.15 -14.87
N ASP A 207 13.04 -12.88 -14.29
CA ASP A 207 13.60 -13.67 -13.19
C ASP A 207 12.72 -13.55 -11.93
N ILE A 208 12.07 -12.40 -11.73
CA ILE A 208 11.14 -12.16 -10.61
C ILE A 208 9.98 -13.18 -10.65
N LEU A 209 9.51 -13.53 -11.84
CA LEU A 209 8.38 -14.46 -12.01
C LEU A 209 8.72 -15.88 -11.53
N GLN A 210 10.00 -16.26 -11.53
CA GLN A 210 10.44 -17.58 -11.06
C GLN A 210 10.25 -17.74 -9.54
N TYR A 211 10.38 -16.64 -8.79
CA TYR A 211 10.31 -16.65 -7.32
C TYR A 211 8.96 -16.17 -6.78
N ARG A 212 8.06 -15.71 -7.66
CA ARG A 212 6.74 -15.17 -7.30
C ARG A 212 6.02 -16.06 -6.30
N ASP A 213 5.80 -17.33 -6.64
CA ASP A 213 4.99 -18.23 -5.81
C ASP A 213 5.62 -18.44 -4.42
N GLY A 214 6.95 -18.55 -4.35
CA GLY A 214 7.68 -18.62 -3.07
C GLY A 214 7.59 -17.33 -2.25
N VAL A 215 7.60 -16.16 -2.89
CA VAL A 215 7.39 -14.87 -2.22
C VAL A 215 5.98 -14.75 -1.66
N PHE A 216 4.94 -15.13 -2.42
CA PHE A 216 3.56 -15.10 -1.91
C PHE A 216 3.30 -16.14 -0.82
N GLU A 217 3.97 -17.30 -0.88
CA GLU A 217 4.00 -18.25 0.23
C GLU A 217 4.59 -17.62 1.48
N MET A 218 5.73 -16.93 1.33
CA MET A 218 6.38 -16.20 2.42
C MET A 218 5.52 -15.06 2.97
N ILE A 219 4.82 -14.29 2.12
CA ILE A 219 3.84 -13.29 2.56
C ILE A 219 2.77 -13.96 3.42
N ARG A 220 2.20 -15.07 2.96
CA ARG A 220 1.17 -15.80 3.73
C ARG A 220 1.67 -16.23 5.10
N GLN A 221 2.89 -16.76 5.18
CA GLN A 221 3.47 -17.20 6.45
C GLN A 221 3.75 -16.02 7.37
N ALA A 222 4.53 -15.05 6.89
CA ALA A 222 5.01 -13.94 7.70
C ALA A 222 3.89 -12.96 8.12
N TYR A 223 2.85 -12.80 7.29
CA TYR A 223 1.84 -11.76 7.47
C TYR A 223 0.51 -12.32 8.00
N SER A 224 0.39 -13.64 8.17
CA SER A 224 -0.82 -14.31 8.69
C SER A 224 -1.38 -13.76 10.00
N SER A 225 -0.50 -13.20 10.84
CA SER A 225 -0.86 -12.63 12.14
C SER A 225 -1.14 -11.12 12.10
N LEU A 226 -0.94 -10.47 10.94
CA LEU A 226 -1.15 -9.04 10.80
C LEU A 226 -2.65 -8.73 10.70
N TYR A 227 -2.98 -7.51 11.13
CA TYR A 227 -4.31 -6.95 11.06
C TYR A 227 -4.88 -7.03 9.62
N ASP A 228 -6.11 -7.51 9.49
CA ASP A 228 -6.88 -7.64 8.23
C ASP A 228 -6.21 -8.46 7.12
N PHE A 229 -5.26 -9.34 7.49
CA PHE A 229 -4.63 -10.23 6.52
C PHE A 229 -5.61 -11.31 6.03
N VAL A 230 -5.89 -11.28 4.73
CA VAL A 230 -6.53 -12.39 4.01
C VAL A 230 -5.54 -12.93 2.99
N PRO A 231 -5.24 -14.24 2.98
CA PRO A 231 -4.39 -14.84 1.97
C PRO A 231 -4.94 -14.59 0.57
N MET A 232 -4.10 -14.08 -0.32
CA MET A 232 -4.45 -13.96 -1.73
C MET A 232 -4.45 -15.32 -2.42
N ASP A 233 -5.38 -15.49 -3.35
CA ASP A 233 -5.37 -16.62 -4.27
C ASP A 233 -4.34 -16.44 -5.40
N LYS A 234 -4.23 -17.47 -6.26
CA LYS A 234 -3.28 -17.46 -7.36
C LYS A 234 -3.56 -16.36 -8.40
N GLU A 235 -4.81 -16.10 -8.71
CA GLU A 235 -5.16 -15.10 -9.72
C GLU A 235 -4.94 -13.68 -9.19
N GLU A 236 -5.23 -13.43 -7.92
CA GLU A 236 -4.92 -12.18 -7.23
C GLU A 236 -3.42 -11.89 -7.23
N SER A 237 -2.62 -12.87 -6.81
CA SER A 237 -1.16 -12.75 -6.79
C SER A 237 -0.57 -12.56 -8.19
N ASP A 238 -1.10 -13.26 -9.20
CA ASP A 238 -0.71 -13.08 -10.62
C ASP A 238 -1.07 -11.69 -11.13
N SER A 239 -2.30 -11.23 -10.88
CA SER A 239 -2.77 -9.91 -11.27
C SER A 239 -1.94 -8.79 -10.65
N LEU A 240 -1.70 -8.88 -9.34
CA LEU A 240 -0.89 -7.91 -8.60
C LEU A 240 0.55 -7.88 -9.11
N THR A 241 1.15 -9.06 -9.31
CA THR A 241 2.50 -9.17 -9.88
C THR A 241 2.58 -8.46 -11.22
N MET A 242 1.63 -8.71 -12.12
CA MET A 242 1.62 -8.08 -13.45
C MET A 242 1.36 -6.57 -13.41
N GLN A 243 0.60 -6.10 -12.42
CA GLN A 243 0.36 -4.67 -12.21
C GLN A 243 1.67 -3.95 -11.81
N PHE A 244 2.45 -4.55 -10.91
CA PHE A 244 3.67 -3.94 -10.36
C PHE A 244 4.96 -4.26 -11.13
N LEU A 245 5.02 -5.35 -11.92
CA LEU A 245 6.24 -5.84 -12.58
C LEU A 245 6.99 -4.76 -13.38
N ARG A 246 6.25 -3.83 -14.00
CA ARG A 246 6.81 -2.74 -14.80
C ARG A 246 7.52 -1.65 -13.98
N PHE A 247 7.27 -1.58 -12.69
CA PHE A 247 7.88 -0.64 -11.75
C PHE A 247 9.05 -1.27 -10.99
N LEU A 248 9.11 -2.60 -10.94
CA LEU A 248 10.18 -3.32 -10.25
C LEU A 248 11.50 -3.24 -11.03
N LYS A 249 12.56 -2.92 -10.29
CA LYS A 249 13.96 -3.07 -10.70
C LYS A 249 14.50 -4.34 -10.05
N PRO A 250 15.00 -5.34 -10.82
CA PRO A 250 15.53 -6.58 -10.27
C PRO A 250 16.53 -6.38 -9.13
N GLU A 251 17.41 -5.38 -9.25
CA GLU A 251 18.43 -5.02 -8.26
C GLU A 251 17.85 -4.45 -6.95
N PHE A 252 16.63 -3.91 -6.96
CA PHE A 252 15.95 -3.37 -5.77
C PHE A 252 15.14 -4.45 -5.02
N LEU A 253 15.24 -5.69 -5.47
CA LEU A 253 14.61 -6.86 -4.86
C LEU A 253 15.68 -7.76 -4.25
N SER A 254 15.36 -8.35 -3.11
CA SER A 254 16.15 -9.42 -2.52
C SER A 254 15.31 -10.67 -2.37
N VAL A 255 15.88 -11.81 -2.74
CA VAL A 255 15.32 -13.13 -2.48
C VAL A 255 16.44 -13.98 -1.89
N VAL A 256 16.15 -14.63 -0.77
CA VAL A 256 17.06 -15.51 -0.05
C VAL A 256 16.48 -16.92 -0.07
N LEU A 257 17.29 -17.88 -0.47
CA LEU A 257 16.94 -19.30 -0.53
C LEU A 257 17.67 -20.08 0.55
N ASP A 258 17.04 -21.18 0.98
CA ASP A 258 17.69 -22.20 1.79
C ASP A 258 18.47 -23.20 0.91
N PRO A 259 19.12 -24.23 1.51
CA PRO A 259 19.86 -25.25 0.75
C PRO A 259 19.01 -26.05 -0.24
N ASN A 260 17.70 -26.13 -0.02
CA ASN A 260 16.73 -26.84 -0.85
C ASN A 260 16.06 -25.92 -1.89
N ASP A 261 16.60 -24.73 -2.10
CA ASP A 261 16.09 -23.70 -3.02
C ASP A 261 14.67 -23.21 -2.68
N ARG A 262 14.22 -23.37 -1.43
CA ARG A 262 12.99 -22.75 -0.92
C ARG A 262 13.24 -21.29 -0.59
N VAL A 263 12.32 -20.41 -1.00
CA VAL A 263 12.34 -18.99 -0.58
C VAL A 263 12.08 -18.91 0.93
N ILE A 264 13.04 -18.37 1.67
CA ILE A 264 12.97 -18.19 3.13
C ILE A 264 13.08 -16.73 3.57
N GLY A 265 13.38 -15.84 2.62
CA GLY A 265 13.45 -14.41 2.87
C GLY A 265 13.25 -13.62 1.59
N PHE A 266 12.60 -12.48 1.69
CA PHE A 266 12.45 -11.57 0.57
C PHE A 266 12.36 -10.11 1.03
N GLY A 267 12.77 -9.19 0.16
CA GLY A 267 12.58 -7.75 0.30
C GLY A 267 12.15 -7.14 -1.03
N VAL A 268 11.09 -6.33 -1.00
CA VAL A 268 10.57 -5.61 -2.15
C VAL A 268 10.68 -4.11 -1.89
N THR A 269 11.45 -3.43 -2.72
CA THR A 269 11.58 -1.97 -2.68
C THR A 269 11.39 -1.37 -4.07
N LEU A 270 11.12 -0.07 -4.13
CA LEU A 270 10.98 0.68 -5.38
C LEU A 270 11.73 2.01 -5.28
N PRO A 271 12.29 2.54 -6.38
CA PRO A 271 12.55 3.97 -6.46
C PRO A 271 11.26 4.76 -6.22
N SER A 272 11.32 5.90 -5.53
CA SER A 272 10.12 6.68 -5.23
C SER A 272 9.52 7.28 -6.51
N PHE A 273 8.26 6.96 -6.81
CA PHE A 273 7.57 7.49 -7.98
C PHE A 273 6.74 8.76 -7.70
N SER A 274 6.69 9.23 -6.46
CA SER A 274 5.77 10.30 -6.02
C SER A 274 5.94 11.59 -6.82
N GLN A 275 7.17 12.06 -7.03
CA GLN A 275 7.43 13.27 -7.82
C GLN A 275 7.10 13.08 -9.31
N ALA A 276 7.40 11.90 -9.87
CA ALA A 276 7.07 11.60 -11.27
C ALA A 276 5.56 11.55 -11.51
N LEU A 277 4.82 10.96 -10.57
CA LEU A 277 3.37 10.89 -10.61
C LEU A 277 2.73 12.28 -10.54
N ARG A 278 3.24 13.15 -9.66
CA ARG A 278 2.80 14.55 -9.60
C ARG A 278 3.03 15.28 -10.92
N ARG A 279 4.22 15.15 -11.51
CA ARG A 279 4.54 15.78 -12.81
C ARG A 279 3.65 15.29 -13.95
N CYS A 280 3.26 14.01 -13.96
CA CYS A 280 2.44 13.45 -15.03
C CYS A 280 0.93 13.49 -14.74
N GLY A 281 0.51 13.91 -13.53
CA GLY A 281 -0.90 13.92 -13.13
C GLY A 281 -1.56 12.54 -13.18
N GLY A 282 -0.79 11.46 -12.91
CA GLY A 282 -1.27 10.08 -12.98
C GLY A 282 -1.57 9.55 -14.39
N LYS A 283 -1.20 10.29 -15.45
CA LYS A 283 -1.38 9.90 -16.86
C LYS A 283 -0.09 9.31 -17.40
N LEU A 284 -0.17 8.24 -18.22
CA LEU A 284 0.99 7.69 -18.93
C LEU A 284 1.29 8.42 -20.25
N PHE A 285 0.27 8.88 -20.96
CA PHE A 285 0.41 9.47 -22.29
C PHE A 285 -0.02 10.94 -22.31
N PRO A 286 0.61 11.78 -23.16
CA PRO A 286 1.67 11.41 -24.12
C PRO A 286 3.07 11.27 -23.50
N LEU A 287 3.39 11.98 -22.41
CA LEU A 287 4.76 12.08 -21.87
C LEU A 287 4.92 11.52 -20.44
N GLY A 288 3.86 11.00 -19.82
CA GLY A 288 3.90 10.53 -18.45
C GLY A 288 4.83 9.35 -18.20
N TRP A 289 4.90 8.41 -19.15
CA TRP A 289 5.79 7.27 -19.13
C TRP A 289 7.27 7.68 -19.02
N PHE A 290 7.65 8.82 -19.62
CA PHE A 290 9.01 9.35 -19.56
C PHE A 290 9.39 9.78 -18.15
N TYR A 291 8.47 10.45 -17.42
CA TYR A 291 8.73 10.84 -16.03
C TYR A 291 8.90 9.63 -15.11
N LEU A 292 8.08 8.60 -15.28
CA LEU A 292 8.19 7.35 -14.51
C LEU A 292 9.47 6.61 -14.84
N TRP A 293 9.78 6.46 -16.13
CA TRP A 293 11.04 5.85 -16.56
C TRP A 293 12.25 6.61 -16.00
N ARG A 294 12.25 7.95 -16.05
CA ARG A 294 13.31 8.78 -15.47
C ARG A 294 13.45 8.56 -13.97
N ALA A 295 12.36 8.53 -13.21
CA ALA A 295 12.39 8.27 -11.76
C ALA A 295 12.88 6.87 -11.40
N MET A 296 12.70 5.89 -12.30
CA MET A 296 13.26 4.55 -12.16
C MET A 296 14.78 4.51 -12.42
N GLN A 297 15.28 5.37 -13.31
CA GLN A 297 16.72 5.46 -13.62
C GLN A 297 17.49 6.33 -12.64
N ARG A 298 16.88 7.42 -12.15
CA ARG A 298 17.52 8.40 -11.27
C ARG A 298 16.55 8.82 -10.18
N ASN A 299 16.92 8.54 -8.94
CA ASN A 299 16.18 8.89 -7.74
C ASN A 299 17.16 9.06 -6.58
N ASP A 300 16.83 9.90 -5.63
CA ASP A 300 17.53 10.00 -4.35
C ASP A 300 16.77 9.27 -3.23
N THR A 301 15.56 8.75 -3.53
CA THR A 301 14.66 8.17 -2.53
C THR A 301 14.13 6.82 -2.99
N ALA A 302 14.07 5.84 -2.09
CA ALA A 302 13.43 4.54 -2.31
C ALA A 302 12.33 4.28 -1.27
N ASP A 303 11.27 3.57 -1.69
CA ASP A 303 10.14 3.18 -0.84
C ASP A 303 10.31 1.69 -0.46
N LEU A 304 10.31 1.36 0.84
CA LEU A 304 10.32 -0.03 1.33
C LEU A 304 8.89 -0.58 1.34
N LEU A 305 8.57 -1.53 0.46
CA LEU A 305 7.20 -2.04 0.34
C LEU A 305 6.95 -3.22 1.26
N LEU A 306 7.73 -4.29 1.10
CA LEU A 306 7.47 -5.57 1.76
C LEU A 306 8.78 -6.22 2.19
N ILE A 307 8.76 -6.89 3.33
CA ILE A 307 9.86 -7.71 3.80
C ILE A 307 9.29 -8.90 4.56
N GLY A 308 9.79 -10.10 4.28
CA GLY A 308 9.38 -11.30 4.99
C GLY A 308 10.57 -12.22 5.20
N VAL A 309 10.61 -12.84 6.39
CA VAL A 309 11.61 -13.85 6.75
C VAL A 309 10.89 -14.99 7.44
N ALA A 310 11.22 -16.22 7.04
CA ALA A 310 10.65 -17.43 7.60
C ALA A 310 10.96 -17.51 9.09
N ASP A 311 9.98 -17.95 9.89
CA ASP A 311 10.06 -17.90 11.36
C ASP A 311 11.25 -18.69 11.89
N GLU A 312 11.51 -19.86 11.31
CA GLU A 312 12.65 -20.72 11.63
C GLU A 312 14.01 -20.13 11.23
N TYR A 313 14.03 -19.02 10.47
CA TYR A 313 15.23 -18.27 10.08
C TYR A 313 15.31 -16.87 10.69
N ARG A 314 14.38 -16.48 11.57
CA ARG A 314 14.52 -15.27 12.37
C ARG A 314 15.79 -15.35 13.21
N ASN A 315 16.52 -14.23 13.32
CA ASN A 315 17.82 -14.13 13.99
C ASN A 315 18.96 -14.96 13.38
N LYS A 316 18.77 -15.60 12.22
CA LYS A 316 19.84 -16.31 11.48
C LYS A 316 20.51 -15.45 10.39
N GLY A 317 20.42 -14.12 10.51
CA GLY A 317 21.07 -13.18 9.61
C GLY A 317 20.33 -12.89 8.29
N VAL A 318 19.15 -13.47 8.05
CA VAL A 318 18.41 -13.28 6.79
C VAL A 318 18.05 -11.81 6.52
N ASN A 319 17.56 -11.08 7.52
CA ASN A 319 17.29 -9.64 7.39
C ASN A 319 18.55 -8.88 6.94
N ALA A 320 19.71 -9.23 7.50
CA ALA A 320 20.95 -8.56 7.18
C ALA A 320 21.42 -8.87 5.75
N LEU A 321 21.19 -10.10 5.25
CA LEU A 321 21.41 -10.45 3.84
C LEU A 321 20.50 -9.67 2.89
N ILE A 322 19.22 -9.53 3.24
CA ILE A 322 18.25 -8.75 2.46
C ILE A 322 18.67 -7.29 2.41
N PHE A 323 18.91 -6.68 3.58
CA PHE A 323 19.33 -5.29 3.65
C PHE A 323 20.65 -5.06 2.93
N GLN A 324 21.66 -5.92 3.11
CA GLN A 324 22.93 -5.79 2.40
C GLN A 324 22.72 -5.72 0.88
N GLN A 325 21.96 -6.67 0.31
CA GLN A 325 21.72 -6.71 -1.13
C GLN A 325 21.01 -5.45 -1.65
N VAL A 326 19.99 -4.99 -0.93
CA VAL A 326 19.22 -3.81 -1.34
C VAL A 326 20.02 -2.51 -1.13
N MET A 327 20.79 -2.42 -0.05
CA MET A 327 21.63 -1.25 0.25
C MET A 327 22.78 -1.09 -0.75
N GLU A 328 23.39 -2.20 -1.20
CA GLU A 328 24.38 -2.19 -2.29
C GLU A 328 23.76 -1.61 -3.57
N ALA A 329 22.53 -2.02 -3.92
CA ALA A 329 21.82 -1.48 -5.09
C ALA A 329 21.40 0.00 -4.92
N PHE A 330 21.10 0.42 -3.68
CA PHE A 330 20.77 1.81 -3.35
C PHE A 330 21.98 2.73 -3.51
N ASP A 331 23.16 2.30 -3.03
CA ASP A 331 24.42 3.04 -3.20
C ASP A 331 24.76 3.23 -4.68
N GLU A 332 24.74 2.16 -5.47
CA GLU A 332 24.98 2.22 -6.93
C GLU A 332 23.99 3.13 -7.66
N ALA A 333 22.74 3.21 -7.17
CA ALA A 333 21.69 4.05 -7.74
C ALA A 333 21.69 5.50 -7.22
N GLY A 334 22.53 5.84 -6.24
CA GLY A 334 22.58 7.16 -5.61
C GLY A 334 21.40 7.48 -4.70
N ILE A 335 20.78 6.46 -4.10
CA ILE A 335 19.68 6.62 -3.14
C ILE A 335 20.25 7.11 -1.80
N GLN A 336 19.74 8.23 -1.32
CA GLN A 336 20.14 8.88 -0.07
C GLN A 336 19.11 8.69 1.05
N TRP A 337 17.83 8.53 0.67
CA TRP A 337 16.73 8.41 1.59
C TRP A 337 15.91 7.17 1.31
N VAL A 338 15.35 6.62 2.38
CA VAL A 338 14.43 5.50 2.31
C VAL A 338 13.19 5.85 3.12
N GLU A 339 12.01 5.71 2.52
CA GLU A 339 10.75 5.83 3.23
C GLU A 339 10.19 4.44 3.53
N THR A 340 9.87 4.18 4.80
CA THR A 340 9.06 3.02 5.16
C THR A 340 7.64 3.27 4.70
N ASN A 341 6.98 2.23 4.23
CA ASN A 341 5.53 2.27 4.03
C ASN A 341 4.80 1.97 5.36
N PRO A 342 3.45 1.98 5.39
CA PRO A 342 2.70 1.82 6.62
C PRO A 342 3.08 0.56 7.40
N GLU A 343 3.68 0.75 8.57
CA GLU A 343 3.99 -0.31 9.52
C GLU A 343 3.00 -0.26 10.68
N LEU A 344 2.40 -1.39 11.04
CA LEU A 344 1.48 -1.43 12.18
C LEU A 344 2.15 -0.90 13.44
N GLU A 345 1.46 -0.02 14.17
CA GLU A 345 1.97 0.57 15.42
C GLU A 345 2.37 -0.49 16.46
N SER A 346 1.73 -1.66 16.41
CA SER A 346 2.00 -2.80 17.29
C SER A 346 3.19 -3.66 16.87
N ASN A 347 3.70 -3.50 15.64
CA ASN A 347 4.85 -4.26 15.13
C ASN A 347 6.18 -3.68 15.62
N THR A 348 6.43 -3.83 16.92
CA THR A 348 7.63 -3.35 17.60
C THR A 348 8.93 -3.95 17.05
N SER A 349 8.87 -5.16 16.47
CA SER A 349 10.02 -5.84 15.87
C SER A 349 10.57 -5.07 14.67
N VAL A 350 9.70 -4.65 13.74
CA VAL A 350 10.11 -3.84 12.58
C VAL A 350 10.59 -2.47 13.02
N GLN A 351 9.86 -1.79 13.90
CA GLN A 351 10.26 -0.48 14.41
C GLN A 351 11.62 -0.51 15.15
N ALA A 352 11.97 -1.62 15.80
CA ALA A 352 13.26 -1.79 16.44
C ALA A 352 14.43 -1.88 15.45
N LEU A 353 14.19 -2.30 14.19
CA LEU A 353 15.22 -2.31 13.15
C LEU A 353 15.72 -0.90 12.84
N TRP A 354 14.80 0.07 12.83
CA TRP A 354 15.09 1.45 12.44
C TRP A 354 15.89 2.23 13.48
N ARG A 355 15.87 1.83 14.76
CA ARG A 355 16.61 2.49 15.85
C ARG A 355 18.14 2.53 15.67
N ARG A 356 18.67 1.74 14.73
CA ARG A 356 20.11 1.67 14.41
C ARG A 356 20.53 2.66 13.32
N TYR A 357 19.56 3.35 12.72
CA TYR A 357 19.76 4.27 11.62
C TYR A 357 19.32 5.68 12.03
N ASP A 358 19.78 6.68 11.29
CA ASP A 358 19.22 8.03 11.36
C ASP A 358 17.81 7.99 10.78
N CYS A 359 16.83 7.94 11.68
CA CYS A 359 15.43 7.59 11.39
C CYS A 359 14.51 8.63 12.05
N GLU A 360 13.61 9.19 11.24
CA GLU A 360 12.63 10.18 11.64
C GLU A 360 11.22 9.61 11.41
N HIS A 361 10.31 9.78 12.39
CA HIS A 361 8.89 9.53 12.17
C HIS A 361 8.31 10.62 11.26
N VAL A 362 7.66 10.25 10.16
CA VAL A 362 7.15 11.21 9.18
C VAL A 362 5.64 11.26 9.10
N ARG A 363 4.94 10.12 9.20
CA ARG A 363 3.48 10.09 9.02
C ARG A 363 2.84 9.04 9.92
N THR A 364 1.63 9.34 10.36
CA THR A 364 0.72 8.36 10.97
C THR A 364 -0.56 8.27 10.16
N ARG A 365 -1.02 7.04 9.96
CA ARG A 365 -2.29 6.73 9.29
C ARG A 365 -3.21 5.96 10.21
N ARG A 366 -4.51 6.20 10.07
CA ARG A 366 -5.54 5.54 10.89
C ARG A 366 -6.61 4.89 10.03
N ALA A 367 -6.92 3.65 10.36
CA ALA A 367 -8.22 3.07 10.07
C ALA A 367 -9.17 3.37 11.24
N TRP A 368 -10.38 3.75 10.90
CA TRP A 368 -11.45 4.11 11.82
C TRP A 368 -12.50 3.02 11.83
N LYS A 369 -13.19 2.84 12.95
CA LYS A 369 -14.32 1.91 13.06
C LYS A 369 -15.54 2.55 13.71
N LYS A 370 -16.71 2.02 13.36
CA LYS A 370 -18.00 2.42 13.92
C LYS A 370 -18.98 1.24 13.89
N ALA A 371 -19.75 1.07 14.95
CA ALA A 371 -20.89 0.14 14.98
C ALA A 371 -22.10 0.77 14.27
N ILE A 372 -22.88 -0.04 13.54
CA ILE A 372 -23.98 0.43 12.67
C ILE A 372 -25.32 -0.22 12.98
#